data_AF-A0A2W5EFS3-F1
#
_entry.id   AF-A0A2W5EFS3-F1
#
_cell.length_a   1.000
_cell.length_b   1.000
_cell.length_c   1.000
_cell.angle_alpha   90.00
_cell.angle_beta   90.00
_cell.angle_gamma   90.00
#
_symmetry.space_group_name_H-M   'P 1'
#
loop_
_entity.id
_entity.type
_entity.pdbx_description
1 polymer ?
#
loop_
_entity_poly.entity_id
_entity_poly.type
_entity_poly.pdbx_seq_one_letter_code
_entity_poly.pdbx_strand_id
1 'polypeptide(L)'
;TMRDGEVQQKTPDGKVSIVKFLSYAFDLSTMSEKQDSEPSLSPGDASLGFLLSPDENNASYKRSPENFRSELHKRLSDWMFAFSFALISLVIAADARSHREARLHPMVAALVTAFMLRWLGFYVTNQVKQSAAFIPLVYAVPGLSGGAAAFILLTGRKPKMPKVIADAMGRLRRLFSNRMPKSSGSGNA
;
A
#
# COMPACT_ATOMS: atom_id res chain seq x y z
N THR A 1 -18.93 -20.62 -28.55
CA THR A 1 -19.23 -20.05 -29.88
C THR A 1 -19.61 -18.60 -29.71
N MET A 2 -19.26 -17.73 -30.66
CA MET A 2 -19.61 -16.31 -30.64
C MET A 2 -20.78 -16.07 -31.61
N ARG A 3 -21.72 -15.19 -31.24
CA ARG A 3 -22.91 -14.85 -32.03
C ARG A 3 -22.95 -13.34 -32.30
N ASP A 4 -23.44 -12.97 -33.48
CA ASP A 4 -23.63 -11.58 -33.93
C ASP A 4 -22.42 -10.67 -33.67
N GLY A 5 -21.25 -11.10 -34.15
CA GLY A 5 -19.95 -10.48 -33.85
C GLY A 5 -19.22 -9.95 -35.08
N GLU A 6 -18.12 -9.25 -34.81
CA GLU A 6 -17.16 -8.81 -35.83
C GLU A 6 -15.75 -9.30 -35.49
N VAL A 7 -15.03 -9.82 -36.48
CA VAL A 7 -13.59 -10.12 -36.36
C VAL A 7 -12.83 -9.12 -37.22
N GLN A 8 -11.81 -8.51 -36.62
CA GLN A 8 -10.89 -7.63 -37.33
C GLN A 8 -9.60 -8.39 -37.60
N GLN A 9 -9.21 -8.47 -38.87
CA GLN A 9 -7.95 -9.10 -39.28
C GLN A 9 -7.08 -8.09 -40.02
N LYS A 10 -5.78 -8.16 -39.78
CA LYS A 10 -4.80 -7.32 -40.48
C LYS A 10 -4.34 -8.05 -41.74
N THR A 11 -4.64 -7.47 -42.90
CA THR A 11 -4.20 -7.97 -44.21
C THR A 11 -2.68 -7.75 -44.36
N PRO A 12 -1.94 -8.59 -45.12
CA PRO A 12 -0.51 -8.41 -45.36
C PRO A 12 -0.10 -7.01 -45.85
N ASP A 13 -0.99 -6.34 -46.59
CA ASP A 13 -0.81 -4.96 -47.07
C ASP A 13 -1.05 -3.87 -45.99
N GLY A 14 -1.22 -4.25 -44.73
CA GLY A 14 -1.39 -3.33 -43.60
C GLY A 14 -2.80 -2.74 -43.44
N LYS A 15 -3.74 -3.07 -44.33
CA LYS A 15 -5.16 -2.69 -44.22
C LYS A 15 -5.89 -3.59 -43.21
N VAL A 16 -6.91 -3.04 -42.54
CA VAL A 16 -7.77 -3.79 -41.61
C VAL A 16 -9.02 -4.26 -42.36
N SER A 17 -9.27 -5.57 -42.34
CA SER A 17 -10.49 -6.18 -42.88
C SER A 17 -11.43 -6.51 -41.72
N ILE A 18 -12.70 -6.11 -41.84
CA ILE A 18 -13.74 -6.34 -40.84
C ILE A 18 -14.74 -7.34 -41.40
N VAL A 19 -14.83 -8.51 -40.76
CA VAL A 19 -15.77 -9.58 -41.15
C VAL A 19 -16.86 -9.68 -40.10
N LYS A 20 -18.11 -9.44 -40.51
CA LYS A 20 -19.31 -9.61 -39.66
C LYS A 20 -19.83 -11.03 -39.82
N PHE A 21 -20.13 -11.69 -38.71
CA PHE A 21 -20.60 -13.08 -38.69
C PHE A 21 -21.80 -13.26 -37.76
N LEU A 22 -22.73 -14.14 -38.14
CA LEU A 22 -23.89 -14.49 -37.31
C LEU A 22 -23.55 -15.54 -36.25
N SER A 23 -22.68 -16.50 -36.60
CA SER A 23 -22.19 -17.55 -35.71
C SER A 23 -20.78 -17.92 -36.12
N TYR A 24 -19.84 -17.83 -35.19
CA TYR A 24 -18.45 -18.22 -35.40
C TYR A 24 -17.98 -19.14 -34.26
N ALA A 25 -17.44 -20.29 -34.63
CA ALA A 25 -16.82 -21.22 -33.71
C ALA A 25 -15.32 -20.92 -33.67
N PHE A 26 -14.88 -20.29 -32.59
CA PHE A 26 -13.46 -20.08 -32.32
C PHE A 26 -12.90 -21.38 -31.72
N ASP A 27 -11.91 -21.98 -32.38
CA ASP A 27 -11.20 -23.12 -31.83
C ASP A 27 -10.16 -22.63 -30.81
N LEU A 28 -10.46 -22.82 -29.53
CA LEU A 28 -9.58 -22.45 -28.42
C LEU A 28 -8.59 -23.57 -28.05
N SER A 29 -8.65 -24.74 -28.70
CA SER A 29 -7.76 -25.87 -28.38
C SER A 29 -6.28 -25.51 -28.52
N THR A 30 -5.92 -24.78 -29.57
CA THR A 30 -4.56 -24.30 -29.83
C THR A 30 -4.10 -23.16 -28.90
N MET A 31 -5.04 -22.45 -28.25
CA MET A 31 -4.72 -21.50 -27.19
C MET A 31 -4.58 -22.19 -25.83
N SER A 32 -5.31 -23.29 -25.62
CA SER A 32 -5.22 -24.15 -24.44
C SER A 32 -3.93 -24.98 -24.42
N GLU A 33 -3.36 -25.35 -25.57
CA GLU A 33 -2.10 -26.12 -25.65
C GLU A 33 -0.90 -25.34 -25.10
N LYS A 34 -0.94 -23.99 -25.12
CA LYS A 34 0.03 -23.14 -24.40
C LYS A 34 -0.20 -23.11 -22.89
N GLN A 35 -1.34 -23.62 -22.42
CA GLN A 35 -1.75 -23.67 -21.02
C GLN A 35 -1.43 -25.01 -20.34
N ASP A 36 -0.85 -25.97 -21.07
CA ASP A 36 -0.24 -27.19 -20.51
C ASP A 36 1.05 -26.88 -19.70
N SER A 37 1.51 -25.62 -19.74
CA SER A 37 2.42 -25.08 -18.75
C SER A 37 1.60 -24.66 -17.52
N GLU A 38 1.81 -25.36 -16.39
CA GLU A 38 1.24 -25.06 -15.06
C GLU A 38 0.82 -23.58 -14.89
N PRO A 39 -0.44 -23.29 -14.51
CA PRO A 39 -0.92 -21.93 -14.30
C PRO A 39 0.08 -21.13 -13.46
N SER A 40 0.48 -19.95 -13.95
CA SER A 40 1.44 -19.12 -13.23
C SER A 40 0.86 -18.71 -11.88
N LEU A 41 1.42 -19.24 -10.80
CA LEU A 41 0.97 -18.96 -9.44
C LEU A 41 1.50 -17.58 -9.02
N SER A 42 0.57 -16.65 -8.77
CA SER A 42 0.91 -15.35 -8.18
C SER A 42 1.18 -15.51 -6.68
N PRO A 43 2.18 -14.81 -6.11
CA PRO A 43 2.42 -14.82 -4.66
C PRO A 43 1.18 -14.45 -3.83
N GLY A 44 0.35 -13.53 -4.32
CA GLY A 44 -0.89 -13.11 -3.66
C GLY A 44 -1.95 -14.22 -3.59
N ASP A 45 -1.96 -15.11 -4.58
CA ASP A 45 -2.92 -16.22 -4.68
C ASP A 45 -2.40 -17.49 -3.99
N ALA A 46 -1.14 -17.50 -3.57
CA ALA A 46 -0.54 -18.61 -2.86
C ALA A 46 -1.15 -18.79 -1.46
N SER A 47 -1.40 -20.03 -1.08
CA SER A 47 -1.88 -20.38 0.25
C SER A 47 -0.79 -20.14 1.30
N LEU A 48 -1.18 -19.90 2.56
CA LEU A 48 -0.23 -19.75 3.66
C LEU A 48 0.64 -21.01 3.84
N GLY A 49 0.07 -22.20 3.65
CA GLY A 49 0.81 -23.46 3.68
C GLY A 49 1.92 -23.51 2.62
N PHE A 50 1.59 -23.12 1.38
CA PHE A 50 2.59 -23.02 0.31
C PHE A 50 3.67 -21.97 0.62
N LEU A 51 3.31 -20.84 1.23
CA LEU A 51 4.29 -19.81 1.58
C LEU A 51 5.23 -20.23 2.71
N LEU A 52 4.76 -21.05 3.66
CA LEU A 52 5.57 -21.57 4.78
C LEU A 52 6.53 -22.68 4.32
N SER A 53 6.05 -23.55 3.44
CA SER A 53 6.83 -24.66 2.86
C SER A 53 6.58 -24.71 1.34
N PRO A 54 7.31 -23.90 0.54
CA PRO A 54 7.11 -23.85 -0.89
C PRO A 54 7.61 -25.13 -1.57
N ASP A 55 6.87 -25.59 -2.58
CA ASP A 55 7.34 -26.66 -3.45
C ASP A 55 8.40 -26.10 -4.40
N GLU A 56 9.65 -26.52 -4.20
CA GLU A 56 10.79 -26.10 -5.00
C GLU A 56 10.65 -26.50 -6.47
N ASN A 57 9.80 -27.47 -6.81
CA ASN A 57 9.57 -27.89 -8.18
C ASN A 57 8.66 -26.94 -8.98
N ASN A 58 7.93 -26.05 -8.29
CA ASN A 58 7.01 -25.13 -8.94
C ASN A 58 7.75 -24.08 -9.79
N ALA A 59 7.42 -24.01 -11.09
CA ALA A 59 8.08 -23.09 -12.03
C ALA A 59 7.90 -21.60 -11.65
N SER A 60 6.76 -21.24 -11.05
CA SER A 60 6.48 -19.87 -10.61
C SER A 60 7.33 -19.49 -9.39
N TYR A 61 7.53 -20.44 -8.46
CA TYR A 61 8.41 -20.25 -7.31
C TYR A 61 9.88 -20.11 -7.74
N LYS A 62 10.38 -21.00 -8.59
CA LYS A 62 11.77 -20.95 -9.13
C LYS A 62 12.09 -19.62 -9.80
N ARG A 63 11.12 -19.02 -10.50
CA ARG A 63 11.30 -17.74 -11.20
C ARG A 63 11.46 -16.56 -10.23
N SER A 64 10.86 -16.60 -9.05
CA SER A 64 10.82 -15.43 -8.15
C SER A 64 10.62 -15.82 -6.67
N PRO A 65 11.55 -16.56 -6.04
CA PRO A 65 11.39 -17.04 -4.67
C PRO A 65 11.26 -15.90 -3.65
N GLU A 66 11.95 -14.78 -3.90
CA GLU A 66 11.91 -13.59 -3.02
C GLU A 66 10.52 -12.94 -2.97
N ASN A 67 9.73 -13.03 -4.04
CA ASN A 67 8.37 -12.49 -4.03
C ASN A 67 7.46 -13.27 -3.09
N PHE A 68 7.57 -14.60 -3.06
CA PHE A 68 6.83 -15.45 -2.13
C PHE A 68 7.28 -15.22 -0.68
N ARG A 69 8.59 -15.10 -0.44
CA ARG A 69 9.11 -14.73 0.89
C ARG A 69 8.60 -13.37 1.36
N SER A 70 8.58 -12.37 0.48
CA SER A 70 8.06 -11.03 0.80
C SER A 70 6.58 -11.06 1.18
N GLU A 71 5.78 -11.88 0.48
CA GLU A 71 4.35 -12.01 0.73
C GLU A 71 4.07 -12.73 2.06
N LEU A 72 4.86 -13.76 2.40
CA LEU A 72 4.78 -14.42 3.70
C LEU A 72 4.98 -13.41 4.84
N HIS A 73 6.08 -12.66 4.83
CA HIS A 73 6.40 -11.70 5.89
C HIS A 73 5.42 -10.51 5.93
N LYS A 74 4.89 -10.11 4.77
CA LYS A 74 3.81 -9.11 4.70
C LYS A 74 2.58 -9.59 5.46
N ARG A 75 2.07 -10.80 5.18
CA ARG A 75 0.89 -11.36 5.86
C ARG A 75 1.13 -11.50 7.37
N LEU A 76 2.31 -11.98 7.74
CA LEU A 76 2.72 -12.15 9.14
C LEU A 76 2.98 -10.83 9.89
N SER A 77 3.07 -9.69 9.22
CA SER A 77 3.25 -8.38 9.89
C SER A 77 2.01 -7.49 9.80
N ASP A 78 1.10 -7.74 8.84
CA ASP A 78 -0.05 -6.87 8.57
C ASP A 78 -0.97 -6.75 9.79
N TRP A 79 -1.18 -7.84 10.53
CA TRP A 79 -1.98 -7.84 11.76
C TRP A 79 -1.39 -6.95 12.88
N MET A 80 -0.07 -6.77 12.93
CA MET A 80 0.57 -5.90 13.93
C MET A 80 0.22 -4.42 13.71
N PHE A 81 -0.09 -4.02 12.47
CA PHE A 81 -0.51 -2.66 12.17
C PHE A 81 -1.87 -2.32 12.78
N ALA A 82 -2.79 -3.29 12.93
CA ALA A 82 -4.07 -3.06 13.58
C ALA A 82 -3.89 -2.56 15.02
N PHE A 83 -3.04 -3.25 15.80
CA PHE A 83 -2.70 -2.82 17.16
C PHE A 83 -1.96 -1.48 17.19
N SER A 84 -1.01 -1.30 16.27
CA SER A 84 -0.21 -0.07 16.18
C SER A 84 -1.09 1.15 15.91
N PHE A 85 -2.03 1.06 14.96
CA PHE A 85 -2.95 2.16 14.63
C PHE A 85 -3.94 2.45 15.76
N ALA A 86 -4.43 1.43 16.46
CA ALA A 86 -5.29 1.60 17.62
C ALA A 86 -4.55 2.37 18.74
N LEU A 87 -3.32 1.95 19.07
CA LEU A 87 -2.51 2.60 20.10
C LEU A 87 -2.15 4.03 19.72
N ILE A 88 -1.72 4.27 18.48
CA ILE A 88 -1.40 5.62 17.97
C ILE A 88 -2.63 6.53 18.03
N SER A 89 -3.80 6.03 17.60
CA SER A 89 -5.04 6.80 17.67
C SER A 89 -5.41 7.13 19.11
N LEU A 90 -5.23 6.19 20.04
CA LEU A 90 -5.49 6.40 21.45
C LEU A 90 -4.54 7.45 22.05
N VAL A 91 -3.25 7.42 21.72
CA VAL A 91 -2.27 8.45 22.13
C VAL A 91 -2.72 9.84 21.68
N ILE A 92 -3.16 9.96 20.42
CA ILE A 92 -3.56 11.25 19.84
C ILE A 92 -4.90 11.72 20.41
N ALA A 93 -5.84 10.81 20.63
CA ALA A 93 -7.12 11.12 21.27
C ALA A 93 -6.95 11.54 22.74
N ALA A 94 -5.99 10.94 23.46
CA ALA A 94 -5.69 11.29 24.85
C ALA A 94 -5.13 12.72 25.01
N ASP A 95 -4.47 13.26 23.98
CA ASP A 95 -3.92 14.63 23.97
C ASP A 95 -4.95 15.69 23.50
N ALA A 96 -6.23 15.33 23.36
CA ALA A 96 -7.31 16.23 22.97
C ALA A 96 -7.68 17.21 24.10
N ARG A 97 -6.76 18.09 24.48
CA ARG A 97 -7.03 19.21 25.39
C ARG A 97 -6.91 20.55 24.66
N SER A 98 -8.08 21.19 24.55
CA SER A 98 -8.37 22.62 24.42
C SER A 98 -8.25 23.31 23.04
N HIS A 99 -9.42 23.71 22.56
CA HIS A 99 -9.76 24.59 21.43
C HIS A 99 -9.11 26.00 21.42
N ARG A 100 -7.98 26.22 22.11
CA ARG A 100 -7.46 27.57 22.35
C ARG A 100 -6.33 28.04 21.45
N GLU A 101 -5.85 27.19 20.56
CA GLU A 101 -4.91 27.58 19.50
C GLU A 101 -5.28 26.87 18.21
N ALA A 102 -5.10 27.54 17.07
CA ALA A 102 -5.31 26.99 15.72
C ALA A 102 -4.33 25.82 15.42
N ARG A 103 -4.59 24.68 16.05
CA ARG A 103 -3.88 23.42 15.93
C ARG A 103 -4.69 22.51 15.01
N LEU A 104 -4.00 21.68 14.22
CA LEU A 104 -4.66 20.72 13.33
C LEU A 104 -5.62 19.84 14.13
N HIS A 105 -6.77 19.51 13.53
CA HIS A 105 -7.75 18.63 14.15
C HIS A 105 -7.07 17.29 14.50
N PRO A 106 -7.16 16.79 15.75
CA PRO A 106 -6.45 15.59 16.19
C PRO A 106 -6.66 14.37 15.28
N MET A 107 -7.87 14.24 14.72
CA MET A 107 -8.20 13.19 13.75
C MET A 107 -7.33 13.24 12.48
N VAL A 108 -7.02 14.44 11.97
CA VAL A 108 -6.16 14.61 10.79
C VAL A 108 -4.73 14.18 11.11
N ALA A 109 -4.23 14.54 12.29
CA ALA A 109 -2.89 14.12 12.73
C ALA A 109 -2.81 12.59 12.88
N ALA A 110 -3.84 11.95 13.43
CA ALA A 110 -3.92 10.49 13.55
C ALA A 110 -3.93 9.81 12.17
N LEU A 111 -4.78 10.30 11.27
CA LEU A 111 -4.90 9.77 9.91
C LEU A 111 -3.58 9.87 9.15
N VAL A 112 -2.94 11.05 9.15
CA VAL A 112 -1.66 11.27 8.47
C VAL A 112 -0.57 10.38 9.07
N THR A 113 -0.52 10.26 10.40
CA THR A 113 0.49 9.41 11.07
C THR A 113 0.30 7.93 10.70
N ALA A 114 -0.93 7.43 10.75
CA ALA A 114 -1.25 6.06 10.37
C ALA A 114 -0.94 5.79 8.89
N PHE A 115 -1.27 6.74 8.01
CA PHE A 115 -0.96 6.65 6.58
C PHE A 115 0.54 6.60 6.32
N MET A 116 1.32 7.49 6.94
CA MET A 116 2.79 7.50 6.79
C MET A 116 3.42 6.20 7.28
N LEU A 117 2.94 5.69 8.41
CA LEU A 117 3.39 4.41 8.95
C LEU A 117 3.03 3.24 8.02
N ARG A 118 1.82 3.25 7.44
CA ARG A 118 1.37 2.23 6.48
C ARG A 118 2.20 2.25 5.20
N TRP A 119 2.49 3.45 4.67
CA TRP A 119 3.38 3.62 3.53
C TRP A 119 4.76 3.04 3.83
N LEU A 120 5.36 3.41 4.97
CA LEU A 120 6.67 2.88 5.37
C LEU A 120 6.68 1.35 5.43
N GLY A 121 5.63 0.74 5.97
CA GLY A 121 5.46 -0.73 5.99
C GLY A 121 5.44 -1.35 4.59
N PHE A 122 4.68 -0.76 3.65
CA PHE A 122 4.67 -1.22 2.26
C PHE A 122 6.03 -1.07 1.58
N TYR A 123 6.72 0.06 1.82
CA TYR A 123 8.04 0.32 1.26
C TYR A 123 9.06 -0.74 1.71
N VAL A 124 9.16 -0.98 3.01
CA VAL A 124 10.08 -1.97 3.58
C VAL A 124 9.75 -3.38 3.08
N THR A 125 8.46 -3.74 3.02
CA THR A 125 8.03 -5.04 2.49
C THR A 125 8.43 -5.22 1.03
N ASN A 126 8.33 -4.16 0.22
CA ASN A 126 8.75 -4.22 -1.18
C ASN A 126 10.27 -4.40 -1.33
N GLN A 127 11.06 -3.85 -0.40
CA GLN A 127 12.52 -4.02 -0.38
C GLN A 127 12.96 -5.45 -0.03
N VAL A 128 12.11 -6.26 0.62
CA VAL A 128 12.41 -7.69 0.87
C VAL A 128 12.62 -8.45 -0.44
N LYS A 129 11.96 -8.04 -1.52
CA LYS A 129 12.13 -8.65 -2.85
C LYS A 129 13.56 -8.49 -3.41
N GLN A 130 14.27 -7.45 -2.99
CA GLN A 130 15.65 -7.19 -3.41
C GLN A 130 16.66 -7.86 -2.47
N SER A 131 16.35 -7.94 -1.17
CA SER A 131 17.21 -8.57 -0.19
C SER A 131 16.45 -9.04 1.04
N ALA A 132 16.71 -10.28 1.46
CA ALA A 132 16.21 -10.84 2.72
C ALA A 132 16.68 -10.08 3.98
N ALA A 133 17.70 -9.22 3.87
CA ALA A 133 18.18 -8.41 4.99
C ALA A 133 17.12 -7.42 5.53
N PHE A 134 16.09 -7.10 4.74
CA PHE A 134 14.99 -6.20 5.15
C PHE A 134 13.89 -6.91 5.97
N ILE A 135 13.92 -8.23 6.11
CA ILE A 135 12.90 -8.99 6.86
C ILE A 135 12.74 -8.47 8.31
N PRO A 136 13.81 -8.23 9.10
CA PRO A 136 13.66 -7.70 10.45
C PRO A 136 12.97 -6.34 10.48
N LEU A 137 13.20 -5.49 9.47
CA LEU A 137 12.56 -4.17 9.37
C LEU A 137 11.05 -4.27 9.15
N VAL A 138 10.57 -5.29 8.45
CA VAL A 138 9.12 -5.52 8.23
C VAL A 138 8.38 -5.66 9.57
N TYR A 139 8.99 -6.31 10.55
CA TYR A 139 8.44 -6.46 11.90
C TYR A 139 8.76 -5.26 12.80
N ALA A 140 9.95 -4.66 12.64
CA ALA A 140 10.37 -3.54 13.45
C ALA A 140 9.49 -2.30 13.24
N VAL A 141 9.00 -2.04 12.01
CA VAL A 141 8.15 -0.87 11.74
C VAL A 141 6.85 -0.86 12.58
N PRO A 142 5.96 -1.87 12.48
CA PRO A 142 4.77 -1.92 13.33
C PRO A 142 5.14 -2.17 14.80
N GLY A 143 6.13 -3.02 15.09
CA GLY A 143 6.52 -3.32 16.47
C GLY A 143 7.04 -2.11 17.25
N LEU A 144 7.95 -1.33 16.67
CA LEU A 144 8.51 -0.13 17.32
C LEU A 144 7.48 1.00 17.41
N SER A 145 6.65 1.19 16.38
CA SER A 145 5.62 2.23 16.41
C SER A 145 4.53 1.93 17.43
N GLY A 146 4.00 0.70 17.47
CA GLY A 146 3.07 0.24 18.49
C GLY A 146 3.68 0.24 19.88
N GLY A 147 4.92 -0.25 20.03
CA GLY A 147 5.66 -0.24 21.30
C GLY A 147 5.91 1.17 21.83
N ALA A 148 6.28 2.12 20.97
CA ALA A 148 6.43 3.52 21.34
C ALA A 148 5.10 4.14 21.77
N ALA A 149 4.00 3.86 21.05
CA ALA A 149 2.68 4.33 21.42
C ALA A 149 2.22 3.75 22.78
N ALA A 150 2.39 2.44 22.98
CA ALA A 150 2.12 1.78 24.27
C ALA A 150 2.95 2.38 25.41
N PHE A 151 4.25 2.60 25.18
CA PHE A 151 5.14 3.20 26.18
C PHE A 151 4.70 4.62 26.57
N ILE A 152 4.28 5.44 25.60
CA ILE A 152 3.74 6.80 25.86
C ILE A 152 2.46 6.72 26.69
N LEU A 153 1.55 5.80 26.37
CA LEU A 153 0.31 5.59 27.12
C LEU A 153 0.59 5.16 28.57
N LEU A 154 1.49 4.20 28.77
CA LEU A 154 1.84 3.68 30.08
C LEU A 154 2.60 4.69 30.96
N THR A 155 3.50 5.47 30.37
CA THR A 155 4.29 6.45 31.14
C THR A 155 3.56 7.77 31.39
N GLY A 156 2.43 8.02 30.72
CA GLY A 156 1.70 9.28 30.79
C GLY A 156 2.54 10.50 30.38
N ARG A 157 3.72 10.27 29.79
CA ARG A 157 4.68 11.32 29.44
C ARG A 157 4.21 11.95 28.14
N LYS A 158 3.93 13.26 28.18
CA LYS A 158 3.62 14.03 26.98
C LYS A 158 4.77 13.89 26.00
N PRO A 159 4.57 13.33 24.79
CA PRO A 159 5.62 13.32 23.79
C PRO A 159 5.96 14.77 23.47
N LYS A 160 7.11 15.24 23.94
CA LYS A 160 7.66 16.52 23.47
C LYS A 160 7.97 16.29 22.00
N MET A 161 7.20 16.91 21.11
CA MET A 161 7.46 16.81 19.67
C MET A 161 8.95 17.06 19.43
N PRO A 162 9.67 16.13 18.79
CA PRO A 162 11.06 16.35 18.41
C PRO A 162 11.14 17.66 17.64
N LYS A 163 12.06 18.56 18.02
CA LYS A 163 12.16 19.91 17.44
C LYS A 163 12.19 19.89 15.90
N VAL A 164 12.80 18.86 15.31
CA VAL A 164 12.88 18.62 13.86
C VAL A 164 11.49 18.51 13.20
N ILE A 165 10.54 17.83 13.84
CA ILE A 165 9.17 17.66 13.33
C ILE A 165 8.39 18.97 13.50
N ALA A 166 8.55 19.63 14.64
CA ALA A 166 7.94 20.95 14.88
C ALA A 166 8.42 21.99 13.85
N ASP A 167 9.70 21.98 13.51
CA ASP A 167 10.32 22.89 12.54
C ASP A 167 9.91 22.55 11.09
N ALA A 168 9.80 21.26 10.74
CA ALA A 168 9.27 20.83 9.45
C ALA A 168 7.80 21.26 9.28
N MET A 169 6.99 21.08 10.32
CA MET A 169 5.58 21.48 10.32
C MET A 169 5.43 23.01 10.21
N GLY A 170 6.30 23.77 10.90
CA GLY A 170 6.36 25.22 10.81
C GLY A 170 6.71 25.72 9.40
N ARG A 171 7.67 25.06 8.73
CA ARG A 171 8.05 25.38 7.35
C ARG A 171 6.92 25.07 6.36
N LEU A 172 6.27 23.92 6.49
CA LEU A 172 5.15 23.53 5.65
C LEU A 172 3.97 24.50 5.81
N ARG A 173 3.63 24.87 7.05
CA ARG A 173 2.58 25.86 7.35
C ARG A 173 2.86 27.22 6.70
N ARG A 174 4.12 27.70 6.72
CA ARG A 174 4.51 28.97 6.08
C ARG A 174 4.38 28.93 4.56
N LEU A 175 4.70 27.79 3.94
CA LEU A 175 4.55 27.60 2.49
C LEU A 175 3.07 27.60 2.06
N PHE A 176 2.19 26.97 2.84
CA PHE A 176 0.75 26.98 2.57
C PHE A 176 0.09 28.32 2.94
N SER A 177 0.54 29.01 4.00
CA SER A 177 0.00 30.34 4.34
C SER A 177 0.35 31.40 3.30
N ASN A 178 1.52 31.31 2.66
CA ASN A 178 1.90 32.23 1.59
C ASN A 178 1.15 31.98 0.26
N ARG A 179 0.42 30.86 0.14
CA ARG A 179 -0.37 30.53 -1.04
C ARG A 179 -1.87 30.80 -0.89
N MET A 180 -2.34 31.23 0.29
CA MET A 180 -3.69 31.76 0.45
C MET A 180 -3.64 33.28 0.28
N PRO A 181 -4.21 33.86 -0.80
CA PRO A 181 -4.33 35.30 -0.91
C PRO A 181 -5.23 35.76 0.25
N LYS A 182 -4.73 36.68 1.07
CA LYS A 182 -5.56 37.45 1.99
C LYS A 182 -6.67 38.07 1.15
N SER A 183 -7.90 37.61 1.31
CA SER A 183 -9.07 38.38 0.92
C SER A 183 -9.06 39.66 1.75
N SER A 184 -8.44 40.69 1.19
CA SER A 184 -8.52 42.06 1.69
C SER A 184 -9.87 42.62 1.25
N GLY A 185 -10.93 42.20 1.93
CA GLY A 185 -12.21 42.91 1.91
C GLY A 185 -12.18 44.01 2.96
N SER A 186 -11.55 45.14 2.64
CA SER A 186 -11.64 46.39 3.39
C SER A 186 -12.31 47.44 2.49
N GLY A 187 -13.32 48.10 3.05
CA GLY A 187 -13.98 49.29 2.51
C GLY A 187 -15.40 49.02 2.02
N ASN A 188 -16.43 49.80 2.35
CA ASN A 188 -16.56 51.04 3.10
C ASN A 188 -18.07 51.27 3.34
N ALA A 189 -18.37 52.03 4.40
CA ALA A 189 -19.62 52.76 4.68
C ALA A 189 -20.91 51.95 4.94
#